data_AF-A0A914LX11-F1
#
_entry.id   AF-A0A914LX11-F1
#
_cell.length_a   1.000
_cell.length_b   1.000
_cell.length_c   1.000
_cell.angle_alpha   90.00
_cell.angle_beta   90.00
_cell.angle_gamma   90.00
#
_symmetry.space_group_name_H-M   'P 1'
#
loop_
_entity.id
_entity.type
_entity.pdbx_description
1 polymer ?
#
loop_
_entity_poly.entity_id
_entity_poly.type
_entity_poly.pdbx_seq_one_letter_code
_entity_poly.pdbx_strand_id
1 'polypeptide(L)'
;MSDHFAFDRKKMHKALHDEISTYENIINAIVFLLDSVSIAMIFFTPFMATLYVRRFNTGEAIDNYYVTPNFIEIDRARALNGLPTLLPFQPIERKSIIYTCTRRLMFKEWVLFCVYHLFLMMSVVPITCFIIVDIFVYRILRRVFMFLGQDFTAFAVPNIYTIKISGKGFLNDLLRNILKTFEPLTDKEQRDDLWRHCFKQPIQPRYDIFWFMFIIYIVSVLLMFLQIYMRRTRHIIATHFYPDRAQPRALHLYNKVLEERMRRWGMLADIQKAKFNEDVGDKEKSLLLKGMPVLAEDKQRCCRCARTDLCVEDIENIRVCSGCYAIYCVDCFTVRKRCFKKGCSSLLMQIVDNVDFYVDSSLDEDESEEDEEEKYEIVDTEVEMEEDKVREYDKESLEGKEEESKKMGETKEYDKESLEGMEEENKTIEVKEEKKEEEKEKEEDKKLKEEEDNQKEKEEEREKEEEISLYNI
;
A
#
# COMPACT_ATOMS: atom_id res chain seq x y z
N MET A 1 14.53 -54.12 45.92
CA MET A 1 13.89 -53.65 44.65
C MET A 1 13.32 -52.23 44.77
N SER A 2 12.99 -51.77 45.98
CA SER A 2 12.51 -50.41 46.31
C SER A 2 13.54 -49.29 46.14
N ASP A 3 14.82 -49.52 46.44
CA ASP A 3 15.83 -48.46 46.44
C ASP A 3 16.26 -48.03 45.02
N HIS A 4 16.20 -48.94 44.04
CA HIS A 4 16.50 -48.63 42.64
C HIS A 4 15.45 -47.68 42.03
N PHE A 5 14.16 -47.89 42.33
CA PHE A 5 13.08 -47.01 41.91
C PHE A 5 13.12 -45.62 42.56
N ALA A 6 13.66 -45.50 43.77
CA ALA A 6 13.85 -44.22 44.44
C ALA A 6 15.02 -43.41 43.83
N PHE A 7 16.08 -44.09 43.39
CA PHE A 7 17.21 -43.49 42.70
C PHE A 7 16.82 -42.94 41.31
N ASP A 8 16.04 -43.71 40.53
CA ASP A 8 15.56 -43.29 39.21
C ASP A 8 14.63 -42.08 39.27
N ARG A 9 13.76 -42.00 40.29
CA ARG A 9 12.83 -40.87 40.45
C ARG A 9 13.54 -39.55 40.77
N LYS A 10 14.57 -39.59 41.63
CA LYS A 10 15.39 -38.40 41.95
C LYS A 10 16.22 -37.95 40.74
N LYS A 11 16.75 -38.90 39.97
CA LYS A 11 17.51 -38.60 38.75
C LYS A 11 16.61 -38.00 37.67
N MET A 12 15.41 -38.54 37.46
CA MET A 12 14.42 -37.96 36.54
C MET A 12 13.96 -36.56 36.98
N HIS A 13 13.69 -36.35 38.28
CA HIS A 13 13.29 -35.03 38.77
C HIS A 13 14.41 -33.99 38.60
N LYS A 14 15.67 -34.40 38.79
CA LYS A 14 16.82 -33.52 38.56
C LYS A 14 16.99 -33.20 37.07
N ALA A 15 16.83 -34.19 36.18
CA ALA A 15 16.89 -33.99 34.73
C ALA A 15 15.76 -33.06 34.23
N LEU A 16 14.54 -33.26 34.72
CA LEU A 16 13.39 -32.41 34.38
C LEU A 16 13.60 -30.96 34.84
N HIS A 17 14.12 -30.76 36.06
CA HIS A 17 14.38 -29.41 36.56
C HIS A 17 15.52 -28.73 35.80
N ASP A 18 16.53 -29.50 35.35
CA ASP A 18 17.61 -28.99 34.52
C ASP A 18 17.05 -28.49 33.19
N GLU A 19 16.23 -29.30 32.50
CA GLU A 19 15.53 -28.89 31.27
C GLU A 19 14.65 -27.65 31.48
N ILE A 20 13.81 -27.61 32.52
CA ILE A 20 12.99 -26.43 32.83
C ILE A 20 13.84 -25.18 33.06
N SER A 21 14.94 -25.30 33.81
CA SER A 21 15.83 -24.16 34.07
C SER A 21 16.54 -23.67 32.82
N THR A 22 16.86 -24.56 31.87
CA THR A 22 17.38 -24.16 30.56
C THR A 22 16.35 -23.39 29.75
N TYR A 23 15.08 -23.81 29.75
CA TYR A 23 14.00 -23.06 29.10
C TYR A 23 13.77 -21.70 29.75
N GLU A 24 13.79 -21.62 31.08
CA GLU A 24 13.68 -20.35 31.81
C GLU A 24 14.81 -19.38 31.44
N ASN A 25 16.06 -19.87 31.36
CA ASN A 25 17.19 -19.04 30.95
C ASN A 25 17.07 -18.54 29.51
N ILE A 26 16.57 -19.38 28.59
CA ILE A 26 16.32 -18.98 27.20
C ILE A 26 15.21 -17.92 27.14
N ILE A 27 14.12 -18.11 27.86
CA ILE A 27 13.01 -17.14 27.93
C ILE A 27 13.52 -15.81 28.50
N ASN A 28 14.26 -15.84 29.60
CA ASN A 28 14.83 -14.63 30.21
C ASN A 28 15.82 -13.92 29.29
N ALA A 29 16.61 -14.65 28.50
CA ALA A 29 17.49 -14.05 27.49
C ALA A 29 16.70 -13.38 26.37
N ILE A 30 15.59 -13.98 25.92
CA ILE A 30 14.69 -13.38 24.92
C ILE A 30 14.03 -12.12 25.49
N VAL A 31 13.53 -12.17 26.71
CA VAL A 31 12.92 -11.01 27.39
C VAL A 31 13.94 -9.89 27.52
N PHE A 32 15.16 -10.18 27.98
CA PHE A 32 16.22 -9.18 28.08
C PHE A 32 16.56 -8.53 26.72
N LEU A 33 16.56 -9.31 25.64
CA LEU A 33 16.77 -8.79 24.29
C LEU A 33 15.61 -7.88 23.86
N LEU A 34 14.37 -8.31 24.07
CA LEU A 34 13.18 -7.51 23.76
C LEU A 34 13.16 -6.19 24.56
N ASP A 35 13.48 -6.24 25.85
CA ASP A 35 13.58 -5.06 26.71
C ASP A 35 14.68 -4.11 26.21
N SER A 36 15.85 -4.64 25.88
CA SER A 36 16.96 -3.86 25.32
C SER A 36 16.57 -3.15 24.01
N VAL A 37 15.88 -3.85 23.11
CA VAL A 37 15.37 -3.27 21.85
C VAL A 37 14.29 -2.23 22.13
N SER A 38 13.41 -2.47 23.09
CA SER A 38 12.34 -1.53 23.45
C SER A 38 12.91 -0.19 23.95
N ILE A 39 13.96 -0.24 24.78
CA ILE A 39 14.66 0.96 25.28
C ILE A 39 15.30 1.71 24.11
N ALA A 40 15.97 1.01 23.20
CA ALA A 40 16.55 1.64 22.01
C ALA A 40 15.48 2.34 21.14
N MET A 41 14.30 1.73 20.97
CA MET A 41 13.19 2.33 20.22
C MET A 41 12.64 3.61 20.88
N ILE A 42 12.62 3.67 22.22
CA ILE A 42 12.19 4.86 22.96
C ILE A 42 13.12 6.05 22.68
N PHE A 43 14.43 5.84 22.54
CA PHE A 43 15.36 6.92 22.19
C PHE A 43 15.44 7.20 20.68
N PHE A 44 15.28 6.17 19.86
CA PHE A 44 15.35 6.30 18.40
C PHE A 44 14.18 7.09 17.80
N THR A 45 12.97 6.92 18.36
CA THR A 45 11.77 7.61 17.87
C THR A 45 11.82 9.15 18.00
N PRO A 46 12.16 9.76 19.16
CA PRO A 46 12.32 11.21 19.25
C PRO A 46 13.51 11.70 18.42
N PHE A 47 14.60 10.94 18.34
CA PHE A 47 15.73 11.29 17.47
C PHE A 47 15.29 11.42 16.00
N MET A 48 14.54 10.44 15.48
CA MET A 48 13.99 10.49 14.13
C MET A 48 12.95 11.60 13.94
N ALA A 49 12.18 11.92 14.98
CA ALA A 49 11.25 13.05 14.95
C ALA A 49 12.01 14.39 14.85
N THR A 50 13.07 14.59 15.64
CA THR A 50 13.91 15.80 15.58
C THR A 50 14.61 15.93 14.23
N LEU A 51 15.13 14.84 13.67
CA LEU A 51 15.68 14.85 12.32
C LEU A 51 14.63 15.22 11.27
N TYR A 52 13.39 14.75 11.43
CA TYR A 52 12.30 15.13 10.54
C TYR A 52 11.99 16.62 10.64
N VAL A 53 11.88 17.17 11.84
CA VAL A 53 11.63 18.61 12.07
C VAL A 53 12.78 19.45 11.51
N ARG A 54 14.03 19.04 11.73
CA ARG A 54 15.20 19.73 11.14
C ARG A 54 15.12 19.75 9.62
N ARG A 55 14.84 18.60 8.99
CA ARG A 55 14.64 18.51 7.53
C ARG A 55 13.41 19.29 7.05
N PHE A 56 12.38 19.40 7.89
CA PHE A 56 11.19 20.21 7.62
C PHE A 56 11.58 21.71 7.56
N ASN A 57 12.50 22.14 8.42
CA ASN A 57 12.90 23.54 8.47
C ASN A 57 14.01 23.91 7.47
N THR A 58 14.85 22.96 7.03
CA THR A 58 15.99 23.27 6.14
C THR A 58 15.65 23.37 4.66
N GLY A 59 14.67 22.61 4.14
CA GLY A 59 14.44 22.57 2.69
C GLY A 59 12.99 22.42 2.28
N GLU A 60 12.53 23.25 1.34
CA GLU A 60 11.13 23.29 0.88
C GLU A 60 10.73 22.08 0.00
N ALA A 61 11.69 21.46 -0.66
CA ALA A 61 11.45 20.34 -1.57
C ALA A 61 11.28 18.99 -0.85
N ILE A 62 11.66 18.91 0.43
CA ILE A 62 11.71 17.67 1.19
C ILE A 62 10.31 17.32 1.71
N ASP A 63 9.82 16.12 1.36
CA ASP A 63 8.52 15.57 1.78
C ASP A 63 7.30 16.45 1.39
N ASN A 64 7.46 17.29 0.37
CA ASN A 64 6.46 18.27 -0.05
C ASN A 64 5.62 17.76 -1.23
N TYR A 65 4.62 16.94 -0.92
CA TYR A 65 3.63 16.42 -1.88
C TYR A 65 2.21 16.43 -1.32
N TYR A 66 2.01 17.06 -0.16
CA TYR A 66 0.74 17.17 0.54
C TYR A 66 0.06 18.49 0.19
N VAL A 67 -1.23 18.42 -0.15
CA VAL A 67 -2.04 19.62 -0.37
C VAL A 67 -2.47 20.16 0.99
N THR A 68 -1.92 21.32 1.37
CA THR A 68 -2.25 22.03 2.60
C THR A 68 -3.37 23.06 2.37
N PRO A 69 -4.03 23.58 3.42
CA PRO A 69 -4.97 24.69 3.31
C PRO A 69 -4.35 25.93 2.63
N ASN A 70 -3.10 26.26 2.97
CA ASN A 70 -2.36 27.37 2.36
C ASN A 70 -2.25 27.22 0.83
N PHE A 71 -2.13 25.99 0.31
CA PHE A 71 -2.13 25.74 -1.13
C PHE A 71 -3.46 26.13 -1.77
N ILE A 72 -4.58 25.84 -1.10
CA ILE A 72 -5.93 26.15 -1.59
C ILE A 72 -6.15 27.66 -1.56
N GLU A 73 -5.64 28.35 -0.55
CA GLU A 73 -5.70 29.80 -0.45
C GLU A 73 -4.92 30.50 -1.58
N ILE A 74 -3.73 30.01 -1.92
CA ILE A 74 -2.96 30.48 -3.08
C ILE A 74 -3.74 30.29 -4.38
N ASP A 75 -4.40 29.14 -4.56
CA ASP A 75 -5.23 28.87 -5.74
C ASP A 75 -6.44 29.82 -5.82
N ARG A 76 -7.10 30.07 -4.68
CA ARG A 76 -8.21 31.04 -4.58
C ARG A 76 -7.76 32.46 -4.90
N ALA A 77 -6.64 32.91 -4.33
CA ALA A 77 -6.08 34.22 -4.60
C ALA A 77 -5.75 34.40 -6.10
N ARG A 78 -5.26 33.34 -6.76
CA ARG A 78 -5.05 33.37 -8.21
C ARG A 78 -6.34 33.38 -9.02
N ALA A 79 -7.35 32.63 -8.59
CA ALA A 79 -8.67 32.64 -9.21
C ALA A 79 -9.30 34.05 -9.19
N LEU A 80 -9.18 34.75 -8.05
CA LEU A 80 -9.67 36.12 -7.88
C LEU A 80 -8.94 37.11 -8.80
N ASN A 81 -7.65 36.89 -9.04
CA ASN A 81 -6.82 37.69 -9.93
C ASN A 81 -6.95 37.29 -11.42
N GLY A 82 -7.88 36.39 -11.79
CA GLY A 82 -8.06 35.94 -13.18
C GLY A 82 -6.89 35.12 -13.74
N LEU A 83 -5.99 34.63 -12.87
CA LEU A 83 -4.85 33.80 -13.23
C LEU A 83 -5.26 32.32 -13.38
N PRO A 84 -4.48 31.50 -14.12
CA PRO A 84 -4.78 30.08 -14.23
C PRO A 84 -4.75 29.38 -12.87
N THR A 85 -5.83 28.67 -12.56
CA THR A 85 -5.95 27.83 -11.35
C THR A 85 -5.39 26.43 -11.58
N LEU A 86 -4.92 25.81 -10.51
CA LEU A 86 -4.47 24.42 -10.50
C LEU A 86 -5.61 23.44 -10.22
N LEU A 87 -6.59 23.82 -9.41
CA LEU A 87 -7.72 22.97 -9.06
C LEU A 87 -8.82 23.04 -10.14
N PRO A 88 -9.44 21.91 -10.56
CA PRO A 88 -9.19 20.53 -10.11
C PRO A 88 -7.91 19.90 -10.70
N PHE A 89 -7.21 19.08 -9.91
CA PHE A 89 -6.02 18.36 -10.37
C PHE A 89 -6.31 17.39 -11.51
N GLN A 90 -5.43 17.31 -12.49
CA GLN A 90 -5.50 16.34 -13.58
C GLN A 90 -5.20 14.91 -13.09
N PRO A 91 -5.68 13.84 -13.77
CA PRO A 91 -5.45 12.46 -13.35
C PRO A 91 -3.96 12.08 -13.21
N ILE A 92 -3.11 12.68 -14.03
CA ILE A 92 -1.66 12.48 -14.00
C ILE A 92 -1.05 13.11 -12.72
N GLU A 93 -1.47 14.34 -12.39
CA GLU A 93 -1.01 15.09 -11.21
C GLU A 93 -1.47 14.44 -9.91
N ARG A 94 -2.66 13.83 -9.89
CA ARG A 94 -3.20 13.07 -8.74
C ARG A 94 -2.36 11.83 -8.37
N LYS A 95 -1.38 11.43 -9.20
CA LYS A 95 -0.44 10.35 -8.85
C LYS A 95 0.73 10.85 -7.99
N SER A 96 1.16 12.09 -8.16
CA SER A 96 2.29 12.69 -7.43
C SER A 96 1.86 13.53 -6.23
N ILE A 97 0.62 14.02 -6.21
CA ILE A 97 0.10 14.94 -5.18
C ILE A 97 -1.06 14.29 -4.44
N ILE A 98 -1.10 14.44 -3.12
CA ILE A 98 -2.13 13.84 -2.25
C ILE A 98 -2.67 14.88 -1.26
N TYR A 99 -3.98 14.87 -1.04
CA TYR A 99 -4.59 15.60 0.08
C TYR A 99 -4.32 14.87 1.39
N THR A 100 -4.00 15.63 2.43
CA THR A 100 -3.52 15.08 3.71
C THR A 100 -4.50 14.13 4.38
N CYS A 101 -5.82 14.35 4.19
CA CYS A 101 -6.89 13.55 4.80
C CYS A 101 -7.54 12.51 3.86
N THR A 102 -6.94 12.21 2.70
CA THR A 102 -7.57 11.30 1.71
C THR A 102 -7.21 9.84 1.95
N ARG A 103 -8.18 8.92 1.82
CA ARG A 103 -7.99 7.47 2.02
C ARG A 103 -7.11 6.77 0.97
N ARG A 104 -6.77 7.45 -0.13
CA ARG A 104 -5.96 6.93 -1.23
C ARG A 104 -4.50 6.82 -0.82
N LEU A 105 -3.87 5.66 -1.04
CA LEU A 105 -2.43 5.46 -0.84
C LEU A 105 -1.62 5.90 -2.08
N MET A 106 -0.47 6.52 -1.84
CA MET A 106 0.55 6.75 -2.87
C MET A 106 1.26 5.44 -3.22
N PHE A 107 1.87 5.34 -4.40
CA PHE A 107 2.75 4.22 -4.75
C PHE A 107 3.86 3.99 -3.72
N LYS A 108 4.51 5.05 -3.22
CA LYS A 108 5.55 4.92 -2.18
C LYS A 108 5.01 4.38 -0.86
N GLU A 109 3.80 4.80 -0.47
CA GLU A 109 3.13 4.30 0.73
C GLU A 109 2.67 2.86 0.55
N TRP A 110 2.25 2.51 -0.68
CA TRP A 110 1.82 1.17 -1.04
C TRP A 110 2.98 0.17 -1.04
N VAL A 111 4.15 0.54 -1.57
CA VAL A 111 5.36 -0.31 -1.47
C VAL A 111 5.73 -0.56 -0.01
N LEU A 112 5.71 0.47 0.83
CA LEU A 112 5.97 0.33 2.27
C LEU A 112 4.91 -0.55 2.95
N PHE A 113 3.63 -0.36 2.62
CA PHE A 113 2.55 -1.22 3.09
C PHE A 113 2.76 -2.67 2.69
N CYS A 114 3.14 -2.96 1.45
CA CYS A 114 3.43 -4.30 0.97
C CYS A 114 4.59 -4.94 1.75
N VAL A 115 5.65 -4.19 2.06
CA VAL A 115 6.77 -4.70 2.87
C VAL A 115 6.32 -5.04 4.29
N TYR A 116 5.58 -4.16 4.97
CA TYR A 116 5.04 -4.43 6.30
C TYR A 116 4.05 -5.60 6.30
N HIS A 117 3.21 -5.66 5.28
CA HIS A 117 2.24 -6.74 5.10
C HIS A 117 2.93 -8.09 4.86
N LEU A 118 3.98 -8.11 4.04
CA LEU A 118 4.79 -9.32 3.81
C LEU A 118 5.43 -9.80 5.12
N PHE A 119 6.02 -8.89 5.90
CA PHE A 119 6.60 -9.24 7.20
C PHE A 119 5.54 -9.82 8.16
N LEU A 120 4.36 -9.20 8.23
CA LEU A 120 3.25 -9.69 9.04
C LEU A 120 2.80 -11.08 8.57
N MET A 121 2.65 -11.30 7.25
CA MET A 121 2.28 -12.61 6.70
C MET A 121 3.32 -13.68 6.98
N MET A 122 4.62 -13.35 6.87
CA MET A 122 5.71 -14.26 7.24
C MET A 122 5.64 -14.70 8.71
N SER A 123 5.16 -13.83 9.61
CA SER A 123 4.96 -14.18 11.02
C SER A 123 3.69 -15.00 11.29
N VAL A 124 2.61 -14.76 10.54
CA VAL A 124 1.28 -15.33 10.82
C VAL A 124 1.09 -16.71 10.17
N VAL A 125 1.61 -16.91 8.96
CA VAL A 125 1.53 -18.20 8.26
C VAL A 125 2.03 -19.38 9.11
N PRO A 126 3.23 -19.35 9.74
CA PRO A 126 3.67 -20.49 10.55
C PRO A 126 2.76 -20.73 11.76
N ILE A 127 2.31 -19.65 12.43
CA ILE A 127 1.42 -19.74 13.59
C ILE A 127 0.09 -20.39 13.21
N THR A 128 -0.52 -19.94 12.11
CA THR A 128 -1.78 -20.53 11.62
C THR A 128 -1.61 -21.99 11.20
N CYS A 129 -0.47 -22.35 10.60
CA CYS A 129 -0.12 -23.73 10.27
C CYS A 129 -0.05 -24.60 11.54
N PHE A 130 0.61 -24.14 12.60
CA PHE A 130 0.65 -24.86 13.89
C PHE A 130 -0.74 -25.08 14.49
N ILE A 131 -1.61 -24.06 14.47
CA ILE A 131 -2.99 -24.18 14.96
C ILE A 131 -3.77 -25.24 14.14
N ILE A 132 -3.60 -25.25 12.81
CA ILE A 132 -4.23 -26.24 11.93
C ILE A 132 -3.74 -27.65 12.26
N VAL A 133 -2.43 -27.83 12.45
CA VAL A 133 -1.84 -29.11 12.82
C VAL A 133 -2.38 -29.58 14.17
N ASP A 134 -2.46 -28.73 15.18
CA ASP A 134 -2.99 -29.08 16.50
C ASP A 134 -4.46 -29.53 16.43
N ILE A 135 -5.29 -28.80 15.69
CA ILE A 135 -6.70 -29.16 15.48
C ILE A 135 -6.81 -30.48 14.70
N PHE A 136 -5.97 -30.67 13.69
CA PHE A 136 -5.96 -31.88 12.86
C PHE A 136 -5.55 -33.11 13.68
N VAL A 137 -4.47 -33.01 14.45
CA VAL A 137 -4.00 -34.07 15.35
C VAL A 137 -5.07 -34.41 16.38
N TYR A 138 -5.68 -33.41 17.04
CA TYR A 138 -6.79 -33.64 17.96
C TYR A 138 -7.97 -34.36 17.29
N ARG A 139 -8.35 -33.94 16.07
CA ARG A 139 -9.44 -34.57 15.32
C ARG A 139 -9.13 -36.01 14.94
N ILE A 140 -7.92 -36.30 14.46
CA ILE A 140 -7.50 -37.67 14.16
C ILE A 140 -7.54 -38.53 15.41
N LEU A 141 -6.90 -38.09 16.51
CA LEU A 141 -6.87 -38.84 17.76
C LEU A 141 -8.26 -39.09 18.30
N ARG A 142 -9.16 -38.10 18.22
CA ARG A 142 -10.56 -38.26 18.62
C ARG A 142 -11.31 -39.25 17.74
N ARG A 143 -11.08 -39.24 16.42
CA ARG A 143 -11.71 -40.20 15.49
C ARG A 143 -11.21 -41.61 15.74
N VAL A 144 -9.92 -41.79 15.95
CA VAL A 144 -9.30 -43.07 16.32
C VAL A 144 -9.85 -43.57 17.66
N PHE A 145 -9.95 -42.69 18.66
CA PHE A 145 -10.54 -43.03 19.96
C PHE A 145 -12.00 -43.48 19.83
N MET A 146 -12.83 -42.76 19.08
CA MET A 146 -14.23 -43.14 18.85
C MET A 146 -14.35 -44.44 18.06
N PHE A 147 -13.51 -44.65 17.05
CA PHE A 147 -13.53 -45.87 16.24
C PHE A 147 -13.11 -47.11 17.03
N LEU A 148 -12.05 -47.02 17.83
CA LEU A 148 -11.56 -48.12 18.67
C LEU A 148 -12.44 -48.36 19.90
N GLY A 149 -13.10 -47.32 20.41
CA GLY A 149 -14.00 -47.39 21.55
C GLY A 149 -15.43 -47.84 21.22
N GLN A 150 -15.83 -47.84 19.94
CA GLN A 150 -17.09 -48.45 19.51
C GLN A 150 -16.94 -49.97 19.37
N ASP A 151 -18.02 -50.72 19.62
CA ASP A 151 -18.10 -52.18 19.69
C ASP A 151 -17.68 -52.95 18.40
N PHE A 152 -17.20 -52.26 17.37
CA PHE A 152 -16.65 -52.85 16.15
C PHE A 152 -15.40 -53.72 16.39
N THR A 153 -14.67 -53.50 17.49
CA THR A 153 -13.54 -54.35 17.93
C THR A 153 -13.90 -55.32 19.05
N ALA A 154 -15.15 -55.30 19.51
CA ALA A 154 -15.66 -56.36 20.37
C ALA A 154 -15.81 -57.61 19.49
N PHE A 155 -14.75 -58.40 19.37
CA PHE A 155 -14.88 -59.75 18.84
C PHE A 155 -15.97 -60.42 19.68
N ALA A 156 -17.10 -60.77 19.05
CA ALA A 156 -18.12 -61.57 19.70
C ALA A 156 -17.46 -62.89 20.09
N VAL A 157 -17.00 -62.97 21.34
CA VAL A 157 -16.34 -64.17 21.86
C VAL A 157 -17.37 -65.28 21.71
N PRO A 158 -17.12 -66.32 20.90
CA PRO A 158 -18.08 -67.41 20.77
C PRO A 158 -18.34 -67.96 22.17
N ASN A 159 -19.61 -68.11 22.54
CA ASN A 159 -20.01 -68.61 23.85
C ASN A 159 -19.33 -69.96 24.12
N ILE A 160 -18.20 -69.94 24.84
CA ILE A 160 -17.51 -71.15 25.25
C ILE A 160 -18.38 -71.82 26.32
N TYR A 161 -19.08 -72.88 25.94
CA TYR A 161 -19.94 -73.64 26.85
C TYR A 161 -19.09 -74.41 27.87
N THR A 162 -19.25 -74.09 29.15
CA THR A 162 -18.62 -74.85 30.23
C THR A 162 -19.40 -76.14 30.47
N ILE A 163 -18.84 -77.29 30.11
CA ILE A 163 -19.47 -78.59 30.34
C ILE A 163 -19.39 -78.92 31.84
N LYS A 164 -20.54 -78.88 32.54
CA LYS A 164 -20.63 -79.26 33.96
C LYS A 164 -21.07 -80.71 34.09
N ILE A 165 -20.27 -81.51 34.79
CA ILE A 165 -20.55 -82.94 35.01
C ILE A 165 -21.19 -83.10 36.40
N SER A 166 -22.38 -83.70 36.47
CA SER A 166 -23.09 -83.96 37.74
C SER A 166 -22.92 -85.42 38.16
N GLY A 167 -22.53 -85.65 39.42
CA GLY A 167 -22.33 -86.99 40.00
C GLY A 167 -21.36 -86.96 41.18
N LYS A 168 -21.42 -87.98 42.05
CA LYS A 168 -20.49 -88.16 43.19
C LYS A 168 -19.77 -89.50 43.02
N GLY A 169 -18.45 -89.48 42.93
CA GLY A 169 -17.61 -90.68 42.79
C GLY A 169 -16.26 -90.36 42.16
N PHE A 170 -15.30 -91.26 42.33
CA PHE A 170 -13.90 -91.09 41.89
C PHE A 170 -13.76 -90.75 40.39
N LEU A 171 -14.56 -91.38 39.52
CA LEU A 171 -14.55 -91.08 38.07
C LEU A 171 -14.98 -89.63 37.78
N ASN A 172 -15.91 -89.09 38.56
CA ASN A 172 -16.38 -87.72 38.41
C ASN A 172 -15.27 -86.72 38.74
N ASP A 173 -14.51 -86.99 39.82
CA ASP A 173 -13.39 -86.14 40.23
C ASP A 173 -12.23 -86.18 39.21
N LEU A 174 -11.97 -87.36 38.64
CA LEU A 174 -10.98 -87.51 37.56
C LEU A 174 -11.41 -86.72 36.31
N LEU A 175 -12.67 -86.84 35.89
CA LEU A 175 -13.18 -86.12 34.73
C LEU A 175 -13.19 -84.59 34.97
N ARG A 176 -13.55 -84.14 36.18
CA ARG A 176 -13.49 -82.72 36.58
C ARG A 176 -12.07 -82.17 36.51
N ASN A 177 -11.07 -82.93 36.97
CA ASN A 177 -9.67 -82.51 36.91
C ASN A 177 -9.15 -82.41 35.48
N ILE A 178 -9.54 -83.35 34.61
CA ILE A 178 -9.20 -83.29 33.18
C ILE A 178 -9.87 -82.06 32.54
N LEU A 179 -11.17 -81.86 32.74
CA LEU A 179 -11.88 -80.69 32.18
C LEU A 179 -11.32 -79.37 32.69
N LYS A 180 -10.93 -79.27 33.97
CA LYS A 180 -10.30 -78.08 34.54
C LYS A 180 -8.95 -77.75 33.90
N THR A 181 -8.26 -78.74 33.37
CA THR A 181 -6.97 -78.56 32.67
C THR A 181 -7.16 -78.11 31.22
N PHE A 182 -8.29 -78.48 30.61
CA PHE A 182 -8.67 -78.06 29.26
C PHE A 182 -9.58 -76.82 29.23
N GLU A 183 -10.01 -76.33 30.38
CA GLU A 183 -10.69 -75.04 30.49
C GLU A 183 -9.67 -73.96 30.07
N PRO A 184 -9.93 -73.22 28.98
CA PRO A 184 -8.98 -72.24 28.52
C PRO A 184 -8.76 -71.21 29.63
N LEU A 185 -7.52 -71.05 30.09
CA LEU A 185 -7.04 -70.03 31.05
C LEU A 185 -7.17 -68.58 30.53
N THR A 186 -8.09 -68.35 29.59
CA THR A 186 -8.39 -67.01 29.11
C THR A 186 -9.49 -66.48 29.99
N ASP A 187 -9.09 -65.83 31.08
CA ASP A 187 -9.95 -64.94 31.83
C ASP A 187 -10.44 -63.86 30.84
N LYS A 188 -11.69 -64.02 30.38
CA LYS A 188 -12.25 -63.36 29.19
C LYS A 188 -12.25 -61.83 29.30
N GLU A 189 -12.17 -61.30 30.52
CA GLU A 189 -12.22 -59.86 30.79
C GLU A 189 -10.82 -59.21 30.84
N GLN A 190 -9.75 -59.94 31.17
CA GLN A 190 -8.46 -59.29 31.44
C GLN A 190 -7.60 -59.05 30.20
N ARG A 191 -7.63 -59.93 29.18
CA ARG A 191 -6.79 -59.73 27.98
C ARG A 191 -7.32 -58.64 27.04
N ASP A 192 -8.64 -58.51 26.94
CA ASP A 192 -9.26 -57.67 25.91
C ASP A 192 -9.53 -56.23 26.40
N ASP A 193 -9.43 -55.95 27.70
CA ASP A 193 -9.64 -54.60 28.27
C ASP A 193 -8.35 -53.87 28.67
N LEU A 194 -7.20 -54.57 28.76
CA LEU A 194 -5.94 -53.94 29.18
C LEU A 194 -5.48 -52.85 28.19
N TRP A 195 -5.62 -53.09 26.88
CA TRP A 195 -5.25 -52.10 25.85
C TRP A 195 -6.23 -50.91 25.80
N ARG A 196 -7.50 -51.14 26.15
CA ARG A 196 -8.52 -50.07 26.26
C ARG A 196 -8.21 -49.12 27.41
N HIS A 197 -7.64 -49.61 28.50
CA HIS A 197 -7.21 -48.78 29.63
C HIS A 197 -6.02 -47.87 29.29
N CYS A 198 -5.20 -48.25 28.31
CA CYS A 198 -4.09 -47.43 27.79
C CYS A 198 -4.56 -46.32 26.84
N PHE A 199 -5.75 -46.42 26.23
CA PHE A 199 -6.32 -45.40 25.35
C PHE A 199 -7.14 -44.38 26.15
N LYS A 200 -6.49 -43.31 26.60
CA LYS A 200 -7.16 -42.17 27.25
C LYS A 200 -7.78 -41.23 26.22
N GLN A 201 -8.88 -40.57 26.59
CA GLN A 201 -9.52 -39.55 25.78
C GLN A 201 -8.54 -38.39 25.49
N PRO A 202 -8.39 -37.98 24.21
CA PRO A 202 -7.50 -36.88 23.86
C PRO A 202 -7.99 -35.56 24.46
N ILE A 203 -7.05 -34.77 24.99
CA ILE A 203 -7.32 -33.45 25.57
C ILE A 203 -7.69 -32.49 24.45
N GLN A 204 -8.77 -31.74 24.63
CA GLN A 204 -9.21 -30.74 23.66
C GLN A 204 -8.24 -29.55 23.63
N PRO A 205 -7.94 -28.99 22.45
CA PRO A 205 -7.15 -27.76 22.35
C PRO A 205 -7.91 -26.59 23.01
N ARG A 206 -7.15 -25.67 23.61
CA ARG A 206 -7.71 -24.49 24.30
C ARG A 206 -8.10 -23.41 23.29
N TYR A 207 -9.36 -23.42 22.87
CA TYR A 207 -9.91 -22.48 21.89
C TYR A 207 -9.83 -21.00 22.31
N ASP A 208 -9.81 -20.72 23.62
CA ASP A 208 -9.70 -19.36 24.15
C ASP A 208 -8.41 -18.68 23.68
N ILE A 209 -7.29 -19.42 23.64
CA ILE A 209 -5.99 -18.89 23.20
C ILE A 209 -6.01 -18.60 21.70
N PHE A 210 -6.64 -19.47 20.92
CA PHE A 210 -6.77 -19.24 19.48
C PHE A 210 -7.55 -17.95 19.20
N TRP A 211 -8.58 -17.67 20.02
CA TRP A 211 -9.29 -16.40 19.98
C TRP A 211 -8.40 -15.21 20.35
N PHE A 212 -7.61 -15.30 21.42
CA PHE A 212 -6.65 -14.24 21.77
C PHE A 212 -5.63 -13.99 20.66
N MET A 213 -5.07 -15.04 20.05
CA MET A 213 -4.13 -14.92 18.94
C MET A 213 -4.77 -14.27 17.71
N PHE A 214 -6.02 -14.62 17.41
CA PHE A 214 -6.79 -14.01 16.33
C PHE A 214 -7.06 -12.52 16.58
N ILE A 215 -7.40 -12.13 17.81
CA ILE A 215 -7.57 -10.72 18.18
C ILE A 215 -6.26 -9.96 18.02
N ILE A 216 -5.13 -10.51 18.49
CA ILE A 216 -3.80 -9.90 18.32
C ILE A 216 -3.46 -9.72 16.83
N TYR A 217 -3.81 -10.69 15.99
CA TYR A 217 -3.66 -10.56 14.54
C TYR A 217 -4.49 -9.40 13.97
N ILE A 218 -5.78 -9.28 14.33
CA ILE A 218 -6.63 -8.16 13.89
C ILE A 218 -6.05 -6.82 14.33
N VAL A 219 -5.63 -6.72 15.59
CA VAL A 219 -4.98 -5.51 16.13
C VAL A 219 -3.71 -5.20 15.36
N SER A 220 -2.90 -6.20 15.01
CA SER A 220 -1.66 -6.01 14.24
C SER A 220 -1.93 -5.46 12.84
N VAL A 221 -2.98 -5.96 12.17
CA VAL A 221 -3.43 -5.44 10.87
C VAL A 221 -3.93 -4.00 11.01
N LEU A 222 -4.68 -3.68 12.06
CA LEU A 222 -5.14 -2.32 12.33
C LEU A 222 -3.97 -1.36 12.57
N LEU A 223 -2.98 -1.77 13.37
CA LEU A 223 -1.76 -0.99 13.64
C LEU A 223 -0.96 -0.73 12.36
N MET A 224 -0.91 -1.67 11.42
CA MET A 224 -0.29 -1.45 10.11
C MET A 224 -0.98 -0.34 9.33
N PHE A 225 -2.32 -0.28 9.32
CA PHE A 225 -3.04 0.84 8.71
C PHE A 225 -2.76 2.15 9.47
N LEU A 226 -2.83 2.12 10.80
CA LEU A 226 -2.58 3.28 11.65
C LEU A 226 -1.18 3.85 11.42
N GLN A 227 -0.16 3.02 11.23
CA GLN A 227 1.21 3.44 10.97
C GLN A 227 1.34 4.32 9.72
N ILE A 228 0.62 3.99 8.64
CA ILE A 228 0.60 4.82 7.43
C ILE A 228 -0.01 6.19 7.71
N TYR A 229 -1.14 6.21 8.43
CA TYR A 229 -1.81 7.46 8.77
C TYR A 229 -0.99 8.29 9.77
N MET A 230 -0.33 7.67 10.75
CA MET A 230 0.59 8.34 11.67
C MET A 230 1.78 8.98 10.93
N ARG A 231 2.25 8.36 9.84
CA ARG A 231 3.26 8.96 8.98
C ARG A 231 2.76 10.19 8.22
N ARG A 232 1.45 10.32 8.00
CA ARG A 232 0.85 11.52 7.38
C ARG A 232 0.54 12.60 8.39
N THR A 233 0.07 12.22 9.58
CA THR A 233 -0.25 13.19 10.65
C THR A 233 1.00 13.96 11.08
N ARG A 234 2.19 13.36 11.03
CA ARG A 234 3.46 14.09 11.29
C ARG A 234 3.59 15.37 10.44
N HIS A 235 3.12 15.34 9.18
CA HIS A 235 3.16 16.49 8.29
C HIS A 235 2.13 17.54 8.70
N ILE A 236 0.91 17.11 9.08
CA ILE A 236 -0.13 18.01 9.61
C ILE A 236 0.39 18.73 10.86
N ILE A 237 0.96 17.95 11.78
CA ILE A 237 1.55 18.45 13.03
C ILE A 237 2.66 19.46 12.70
N ALA A 238 3.62 19.11 11.85
CA ALA A 238 4.69 20.04 11.47
C ALA A 238 4.18 21.32 10.79
N THR A 239 3.15 21.21 9.95
CA THR A 239 2.51 22.37 9.30
C THR A 239 1.83 23.29 10.32
N HIS A 240 1.27 22.71 11.39
CA HIS A 240 0.59 23.47 12.44
C HIS A 240 1.57 24.18 13.38
N PHE A 241 2.67 23.51 13.76
CA PHE A 241 3.69 24.09 14.65
C PHE A 241 4.61 25.11 13.97
N TYR A 242 4.83 24.99 12.65
CA TYR A 242 5.73 25.87 11.90
C TYR A 242 5.00 26.54 10.70
N PRO A 243 4.05 27.46 10.97
CA PRO A 243 3.28 28.13 9.92
C PRO A 243 4.18 28.95 8.97
N ASP A 244 5.22 29.60 9.50
CA ASP A 244 6.16 30.43 8.74
C ASP A 244 6.90 29.65 7.64
N ARG A 245 7.14 28.35 7.87
CA ARG A 245 7.75 27.46 6.87
C ARG A 245 6.70 26.74 6.02
N ALA A 246 5.46 26.63 6.49
CA ALA A 246 4.37 25.99 5.76
C ALA A 246 3.93 26.77 4.51
N GLN A 247 3.85 28.09 4.57
CA GLN A 247 3.48 28.93 3.43
C GLN A 247 4.51 28.87 2.26
N PRO A 248 5.83 29.07 2.50
CA PRO A 248 6.87 28.92 1.47
C PRO A 248 6.83 27.55 0.79
N ARG A 249 6.65 26.49 1.59
CA ARG A 249 6.51 25.11 1.10
C ARG A 249 5.27 24.93 0.22
N ALA A 250 4.13 25.48 0.63
CA ALA A 250 2.92 25.43 -0.17
C ALA A 250 3.10 26.17 -1.51
N LEU A 251 3.76 27.33 -1.50
CA LEU A 251 4.08 28.11 -2.69
C LEU A 251 5.07 27.38 -3.61
N HIS A 252 6.09 26.75 -3.04
CA HIS A 252 7.04 25.91 -3.76
C HIS A 252 6.35 24.78 -4.49
N LEU A 253 5.48 24.03 -3.78
CA LEU A 253 4.69 22.94 -4.37
C LEU A 253 3.78 23.46 -5.47
N TYR A 254 3.07 24.57 -5.23
CA TYR A 254 2.19 25.20 -6.21
C TYR A 254 2.95 25.57 -7.49
N ASN A 255 4.07 26.27 -7.36
CA ASN A 255 4.88 26.70 -8.50
C ASN A 255 5.45 25.49 -9.27
N LYS A 256 5.90 24.44 -8.56
CA LYS A 256 6.38 23.21 -9.20
C LYS A 256 5.30 22.55 -10.05
N VAL A 257 4.08 22.41 -9.52
CA VAL A 257 2.96 21.76 -10.22
C VAL A 257 2.51 22.60 -11.41
N LEU A 258 2.47 23.93 -11.25
CA LEU A 258 2.16 24.85 -12.34
C LEU A 258 3.19 24.76 -13.47
N GLU A 259 4.47 24.70 -13.14
CA GLU A 259 5.54 24.53 -14.12
C GLU A 259 5.44 23.20 -14.87
N GLU A 260 5.16 22.11 -14.16
CA GLU A 260 4.93 20.80 -14.78
C GLU A 260 3.71 20.82 -15.71
N ARG A 261 2.67 21.56 -15.36
CA ARG A 261 1.52 21.79 -16.23
C ARG A 261 1.96 22.61 -17.45
N MET A 262 2.49 23.81 -17.29
CA MET A 262 2.87 24.68 -18.42
C MET A 262 3.86 24.02 -19.38
N ARG A 263 4.78 23.20 -18.87
CA ARG A 263 5.72 22.43 -19.70
C ARG A 263 5.00 21.40 -20.57
N ARG A 264 4.00 20.71 -20.02
CA ARG A 264 3.17 19.74 -20.78
C ARG A 264 2.31 20.44 -21.82
N TRP A 265 1.69 21.56 -21.47
CA TRP A 265 0.90 22.36 -22.40
C TRP A 265 1.75 22.94 -23.53
N GLY A 266 2.94 23.45 -23.22
CA GLY A 266 3.91 23.89 -24.21
C GLY A 266 4.30 22.78 -25.19
N MET A 267 4.56 21.57 -24.68
CA MET A 267 4.85 20.39 -25.51
C MET A 267 3.68 20.03 -26.44
N LEU A 268 2.45 20.04 -25.93
CA LEU A 268 1.25 19.74 -26.73
C LEU A 268 1.04 20.81 -27.82
N ALA A 269 1.24 22.08 -27.49
CA ALA A 269 1.14 23.18 -28.46
C ALA A 269 2.19 23.07 -29.56
N ASP A 270 3.43 22.69 -29.23
CA ASP A 270 4.50 22.49 -30.22
C ASP A 270 4.19 21.30 -31.15
N ILE A 271 3.64 20.20 -30.61
CA ILE A 271 3.20 19.04 -31.42
C ILE A 271 2.06 19.43 -32.36
N GLN A 272 1.06 20.18 -31.87
CA GLN A 272 -0.04 20.66 -32.71
C GLN A 272 0.43 21.57 -33.83
N LYS A 273 1.39 22.48 -33.54
CA LYS A 273 2.02 23.33 -34.56
C LYS A 273 2.79 22.50 -35.58
N ALA A 274 3.52 21.47 -35.15
CA ALA A 274 4.23 20.59 -36.07
C ALA A 274 3.26 19.85 -37.00
N LYS A 275 2.17 19.29 -36.47
CA LYS A 275 1.11 18.65 -37.27
C LYS A 275 0.44 19.62 -38.23
N PHE A 276 0.02 20.80 -37.75
CA PHE A 276 -0.55 21.84 -38.62
C PHE A 276 0.42 22.26 -39.73
N ASN A 277 1.72 22.30 -39.44
CA ASN A 277 2.74 22.62 -40.42
C ASN A 277 2.96 21.52 -41.46
N GLU A 278 2.67 20.26 -41.11
CA GLU A 278 2.72 19.11 -42.01
C GLU A 278 1.46 19.04 -42.88
N ASP A 279 0.28 19.28 -42.30
CA ASP A 279 -1.02 19.14 -42.96
C ASP A 279 -1.36 20.29 -43.92
N VAL A 280 -0.86 21.51 -43.67
CA VAL A 280 -1.23 22.72 -44.44
C VAL A 280 -0.10 23.16 -45.37
N GLY A 281 -0.38 23.30 -46.67
CA GLY A 281 0.57 23.82 -47.65
C GLY A 281 0.93 25.29 -47.42
N ASP A 282 2.14 25.72 -47.81
CA ASP A 282 2.68 27.06 -47.52
C ASP A 282 1.78 28.24 -47.97
N LYS A 283 0.97 28.05 -49.01
CA LYS A 283 0.02 29.07 -49.51
C LYS A 283 -1.19 29.24 -48.60
N GLU A 284 -1.78 28.16 -48.12
CA GLU A 284 -2.93 28.18 -47.19
C GLU A 284 -2.52 28.73 -45.82
N LYS A 285 -1.32 28.40 -45.34
CA LYS A 285 -0.73 28.99 -44.14
C LYS A 285 -0.70 30.51 -44.22
N SER A 286 -0.28 31.08 -45.36
CA SER A 286 -0.18 32.54 -45.54
C SER A 286 -1.52 33.26 -45.54
N LEU A 287 -2.59 32.59 -45.98
CA LEU A 287 -3.96 33.13 -45.99
C LEU A 287 -4.57 33.06 -44.58
N LEU A 288 -4.37 31.94 -43.88
CA LEU A 288 -4.84 31.78 -42.50
C LEU A 288 -4.14 32.75 -41.53
N LEU A 289 -2.82 32.92 -41.67
CA LEU A 289 -2.06 33.89 -40.85
C LEU A 289 -2.46 35.34 -41.12
N LYS A 290 -2.86 35.67 -42.36
CA LYS A 290 -3.35 37.02 -42.71
C LYS A 290 -4.79 37.27 -42.26
N GLY A 291 -5.61 36.22 -42.11
CA GLY A 291 -7.02 36.32 -41.71
C GLY A 291 -7.27 36.30 -40.20
N MET A 292 -6.39 35.70 -39.41
CA MET A 292 -6.55 35.56 -37.95
C MET A 292 -6.24 36.79 -37.05
N PRO A 293 -5.45 37.82 -37.43
CA PRO A 293 -5.09 38.87 -36.48
C PRO A 293 -6.26 39.80 -36.10
N VAL A 294 -7.41 39.70 -36.80
CA VAL A 294 -8.60 40.52 -36.51
C VAL A 294 -9.45 39.95 -35.37
N LEU A 295 -9.28 38.67 -35.00
CA LEU A 295 -10.01 38.02 -33.89
C LEU A 295 -9.15 37.78 -32.64
N ALA A 296 -7.82 37.90 -32.76
CA ALA A 296 -6.91 37.68 -31.64
C ALA A 296 -6.60 39.03 -30.97
N GLU A 297 -7.25 39.30 -29.85
CA GLU A 297 -6.76 40.34 -28.92
C GLU A 297 -5.36 39.88 -28.47
N ASP A 298 -4.32 40.69 -28.74
CA ASP A 298 -2.89 40.39 -28.51
C ASP A 298 -2.52 40.37 -27.01
N LYS A 299 -3.29 39.66 -26.19
CA LYS A 299 -2.97 39.39 -24.79
C LYS A 299 -1.88 38.34 -24.73
N GLN A 300 -0.63 38.80 -24.72
CA GLN A 300 0.54 37.97 -24.53
C GLN A 300 0.51 37.38 -23.11
N ARG A 301 0.91 36.11 -22.98
CA ARG A 301 0.92 35.43 -21.68
C ARG A 301 2.34 35.15 -21.24
N CYS A 302 2.61 35.35 -19.96
CA CYS A 302 3.89 34.94 -19.40
C CYS A 302 4.07 33.42 -19.51
N CYS A 303 5.20 32.96 -20.04
CA CYS A 303 5.48 31.54 -20.30
C CYS A 303 5.49 30.65 -19.03
N ARG A 304 5.64 31.23 -17.84
CA ARG A 304 5.67 30.52 -16.55
C ARG A 304 4.36 30.61 -15.76
N CYS A 305 3.95 31.83 -15.37
CA CYS A 305 2.75 32.04 -14.55
C CYS A 305 1.45 32.21 -15.36
N ALA A 306 1.54 32.29 -16.69
CA ALA A 306 0.44 32.58 -17.61
C ALA A 306 -0.42 33.81 -17.27
N ARG A 307 0.15 34.80 -16.56
CA ARG A 307 -0.42 36.14 -16.41
C ARG A 307 -0.72 36.71 -17.79
N THR A 308 -1.92 37.25 -17.97
CA THR A 308 -2.47 37.78 -19.23
C THR A 308 -2.33 39.29 -19.37
N ASP A 309 -1.99 39.98 -18.29
CA ASP A 309 -1.89 41.45 -18.22
C ASP A 309 -0.56 41.97 -18.80
N LEU A 310 -0.01 41.27 -19.80
CA LEU A 310 1.28 41.61 -20.41
C LEU A 310 1.03 42.19 -21.80
N CYS A 311 1.29 43.49 -21.95
CA CYS A 311 1.36 44.20 -23.23
C CYS A 311 2.81 44.49 -23.59
N VAL A 312 3.22 44.24 -24.85
CA VAL A 312 4.61 44.45 -25.33
C VAL A 312 5.08 45.90 -25.16
N GLU A 313 4.14 46.83 -25.09
CA GLU A 313 4.36 48.27 -24.86
C GLU A 313 4.78 48.58 -23.40
N ASP A 314 4.42 47.71 -22.44
CA ASP A 314 4.74 47.86 -21.03
C ASP A 314 6.11 47.25 -20.71
N ILE A 315 7.16 47.99 -21.08
CA ILE A 315 8.57 47.61 -20.83
C ILE A 315 8.84 47.40 -19.33
N GLU A 316 8.07 48.03 -18.45
CA GLU A 316 8.22 47.90 -17.00
C GLU A 316 7.85 46.50 -16.49
N ASN A 317 6.82 45.88 -17.07
CA ASN A 317 6.24 44.62 -16.58
C ASN A 317 6.68 43.38 -17.36
N ILE A 318 7.36 43.58 -18.50
CA ILE A 318 7.77 42.50 -19.40
C ILE A 318 9.30 42.36 -19.48
N ARG A 319 9.74 41.10 -19.48
CA ARG A 319 11.10 40.71 -19.83
C ARG A 319 11.07 39.62 -20.90
N VAL A 320 11.91 39.77 -21.92
CA VAL A 320 12.03 38.80 -23.01
C VAL A 320 13.36 38.08 -22.87
N CYS A 321 13.35 36.77 -23.10
CA CYS A 321 14.58 36.00 -23.07
C CYS A 321 15.38 36.14 -24.38
N SER A 322 16.68 36.41 -24.28
CA SER A 322 17.59 36.62 -25.41
C SER A 322 17.75 35.42 -26.35
N GLY A 323 17.62 34.19 -25.84
CA GLY A 323 17.82 32.97 -26.64
C GLY A 323 16.53 32.42 -27.26
N CYS A 324 15.41 32.50 -26.53
CA CYS A 324 14.15 31.84 -26.90
C CYS A 324 13.03 32.81 -27.30
N TYR A 325 13.26 34.13 -27.21
CA TYR A 325 12.26 35.21 -27.32
C TYR A 325 10.97 34.96 -26.52
N ALA A 326 11.07 34.16 -25.46
CA ALA A 326 9.95 33.85 -24.58
C ALA A 326 9.67 35.04 -23.65
N ILE A 327 8.39 35.33 -23.47
CA ILE A 327 7.89 36.46 -22.68
C ILE A 327 7.70 36.03 -21.23
N TYR A 328 8.23 36.81 -20.30
CA TYR A 328 8.13 36.60 -18.86
C TYR A 328 7.63 37.87 -18.15
N CYS A 329 6.92 37.66 -17.05
CA CYS A 329 6.69 38.70 -16.05
C CYS A 329 8.01 39.05 -15.33
N VAL A 330 8.17 40.26 -14.79
CA VAL A 330 9.39 40.64 -14.03
C VAL A 330 9.69 39.64 -12.92
N ASP A 331 8.70 39.31 -12.09
CA ASP A 331 8.82 38.35 -10.98
C ASP A 331 9.29 36.96 -11.47
N CYS A 332 8.80 36.55 -12.63
CA CYS A 332 9.09 35.27 -13.23
C CYS A 332 10.52 35.20 -13.78
N PHE A 333 11.01 36.34 -14.26
CA PHE A 333 12.32 36.50 -14.89
C PHE A 333 13.43 36.58 -13.83
N THR A 334 13.17 37.21 -12.67
CA THR A 334 14.16 37.39 -11.59
C THR A 334 14.36 36.14 -10.75
N VAL A 335 13.32 35.31 -10.57
CA VAL A 335 13.34 34.13 -9.69
C VAL A 335 14.14 32.95 -10.28
N ARG A 336 14.29 32.87 -11.60
CA ARG A 336 14.83 31.65 -12.26
C ARG A 336 16.15 31.92 -12.97
N LYS A 337 17.08 30.96 -12.87
CA LYS A 337 18.39 31.03 -13.54
C LYS A 337 18.35 30.76 -15.06
N ARG A 338 17.38 29.96 -15.55
CA ARG A 338 17.34 29.47 -16.96
C ARG A 338 15.97 29.66 -17.63
N CYS A 339 15.95 29.87 -18.96
CA CYS A 339 14.69 29.90 -19.76
C CYS A 339 13.83 28.65 -19.48
N PHE A 340 12.52 28.84 -19.37
CA PHE A 340 11.54 27.77 -19.15
C PHE A 340 11.28 26.93 -20.42
N LYS A 341 11.45 27.55 -21.59
CA LYS A 341 11.18 26.91 -22.89
C LYS A 341 12.18 25.78 -23.18
N LYS A 342 11.67 24.64 -23.66
CA LYS A 342 12.49 23.47 -24.02
C LYS A 342 13.48 23.85 -25.14
N GLY A 343 14.74 23.47 -24.99
CA GLY A 343 15.79 23.72 -25.99
C GLY A 343 16.54 25.04 -25.83
N CYS A 344 16.18 25.88 -24.86
CA CYS A 344 16.91 27.11 -24.58
C CYS A 344 17.64 27.03 -23.25
N SER A 345 18.97 27.16 -23.28
CA SER A 345 19.85 27.16 -22.11
C SER A 345 20.31 28.55 -21.68
N SER A 346 19.75 29.61 -22.27
CA SER A 346 20.14 30.98 -21.93
C SER A 346 19.87 31.28 -20.46
N LEU A 347 20.84 31.92 -19.84
CA LEU A 347 20.70 32.46 -18.50
C LEU A 347 19.68 33.61 -18.54
N LEU A 348 18.75 33.61 -17.59
CA LEU A 348 17.95 34.80 -17.31
C LEU A 348 18.76 35.69 -16.34
N MET A 349 18.47 36.98 -16.30
CA MET A 349 19.19 37.90 -15.41
C MET A 349 18.78 37.61 -13.97
N GLN A 350 19.63 36.89 -13.25
CA GLN A 350 19.39 36.49 -11.89
C GLN A 350 19.81 37.62 -10.94
N ILE A 351 18.88 38.14 -10.16
CA ILE A 351 19.16 39.17 -9.13
C ILE A 351 19.22 38.54 -7.73
N VAL A 352 18.63 37.35 -7.53
CA VAL A 352 18.53 36.69 -6.22
C VAL A 352 19.08 35.27 -6.31
N ASP A 353 20.16 34.96 -5.60
CA ASP A 353 20.62 33.59 -5.32
C ASP A 353 19.84 33.04 -4.12
N ASN A 354 19.31 31.82 -4.25
CA ASN A 354 18.50 31.13 -3.23
C ASN A 354 17.32 31.98 -2.73
N VAL A 355 16.23 31.99 -3.52
CA VAL A 355 14.94 32.55 -3.07
C VAL A 355 14.39 31.62 -2.00
N ASP A 356 14.77 31.86 -0.76
CA ASP A 356 13.92 31.51 0.37
C ASP A 356 12.68 32.40 0.22
N PHE A 357 11.51 31.79 0.00
CA PHE A 357 10.27 32.54 -0.10
C PHE A 357 9.92 33.09 1.29
N TYR A 358 10.56 34.17 1.72
CA TYR A 358 10.18 34.87 2.93
C TYR A 358 8.95 35.72 2.63
N VAL A 359 7.83 35.38 3.25
CA VAL A 359 6.65 36.24 3.27
C VAL A 359 6.76 37.07 4.53
N ASP A 360 6.84 38.38 4.37
CA ASP A 360 6.91 39.33 5.48
C ASP A 360 5.55 39.33 6.20
N SER A 361 5.50 38.70 7.38
CA SER A 361 4.32 38.65 8.24
C SER A 361 4.09 39.95 9.01
N SER A 362 4.90 40.99 8.79
CA SER A 362 4.75 42.30 9.44
C SER A 362 3.59 43.16 8.92
N LEU A 363 2.76 42.64 8.01
CA LEU A 363 1.57 43.34 7.50
C LEU A 363 0.25 42.93 8.20
N ASP A 364 0.31 42.07 9.20
CA ASP A 364 -0.83 41.79 10.08
C ASP A 364 -0.66 42.55 11.41
N GLU A 365 -0.66 43.89 11.35
CA GLU A 365 -0.86 44.73 12.54
C GLU A 365 -2.37 44.81 12.84
N ASP A 366 -2.85 43.88 13.65
CA ASP A 366 -3.97 44.15 14.57
C ASP A 366 -3.49 43.83 15.99
N GLU A 367 -3.59 44.84 16.84
CA GLU A 367 -3.06 44.96 18.20
C GLU A 367 -3.48 43.82 19.15
N SER A 368 -2.48 43.13 19.73
CA SER A 368 -2.54 42.71 21.13
C SER A 368 -1.12 42.49 21.67
N GLU A 369 -0.76 43.28 22.68
CA GLU A 369 0.51 43.27 23.40
C GLU A 369 0.68 42.05 24.35
N GLU A 370 1.95 41.81 24.69
CA GLU A 370 2.53 40.92 25.73
C GLU A 370 2.60 39.43 25.34
N ASP A 371 3.77 38.82 25.08
CA ASP A 371 4.83 38.54 26.06
C ASP A 371 6.25 38.36 25.46
N GLU A 372 7.22 38.46 26.35
CA GLU A 372 8.67 38.66 26.23
C GLU A 372 9.52 37.66 25.41
N GLU A 373 10.61 38.21 24.88
CA GLU A 373 11.68 37.57 24.11
C GLU A 373 12.52 36.54 24.90
N GLU A 374 12.89 35.43 24.26
CA GLU A 374 14.14 34.72 24.57
C GLU A 374 14.93 34.45 23.27
N LYS A 375 15.86 35.36 22.96
CA LYS A 375 16.81 35.25 21.85
C LYS A 375 17.95 34.31 22.25
N TYR A 376 18.01 33.12 21.67
CA TYR A 376 19.22 32.29 21.69
C TYR A 376 20.04 32.52 20.42
N GLU A 377 21.24 33.09 20.58
CA GLU A 377 22.30 33.08 19.57
C GLU A 377 22.90 31.67 19.48
N ILE A 378 22.71 30.99 18.35
CA ILE A 378 23.46 29.79 18.00
C ILE A 378 24.74 30.27 17.31
N VAL A 379 25.85 30.10 18.01
CA VAL A 379 27.21 30.34 17.51
C VAL A 379 27.53 29.23 16.50
N ASP A 380 27.73 29.62 15.24
CA ASP A 380 28.29 28.74 14.20
C ASP A 380 29.76 28.45 14.54
N THR A 381 30.08 27.21 14.90
CA THR A 381 31.46 26.73 14.89
C THR A 381 31.49 25.24 14.54
N GLU A 382 32.12 24.95 13.40
CA GLU A 382 32.74 23.68 12.99
C GLU A 382 31.87 22.43 12.80
N VAL A 383 31.37 22.22 11.57
CA VAL A 383 31.23 20.86 11.00
C VAL A 383 31.58 20.88 9.50
N GLU A 384 32.84 21.18 9.15
CA GLU A 384 33.38 20.96 7.80
C GLU A 384 33.91 19.52 7.60
N MET A 385 33.80 18.62 8.60
CA MET A 385 34.40 17.28 8.53
C MET A 385 33.44 16.15 8.09
N GLU A 386 32.17 16.43 7.77
CA GLU A 386 31.20 15.40 7.34
C GLU A 386 30.79 15.50 5.86
N GLU A 387 31.09 16.59 5.15
CA GLU A 387 30.78 16.72 3.71
C GLU A 387 31.71 15.90 2.80
N ASP A 388 32.89 15.54 3.28
CA ASP A 388 33.86 14.77 2.49
C ASP A 388 33.59 13.26 2.49
N LYS A 389 32.97 12.71 3.54
CA LYS A 389 32.61 11.28 3.60
C LYS A 389 31.37 10.93 2.77
N VAL A 390 30.49 11.88 2.53
CA VAL A 390 29.32 11.69 1.64
C VAL A 390 29.73 11.79 0.16
N ARG A 391 30.75 12.62 -0.15
CA ARG A 391 31.31 12.74 -1.51
C ARG A 391 32.08 11.50 -1.99
N GLU A 392 32.65 10.71 -1.07
CA GLU A 392 33.38 9.48 -1.38
C GLU A 392 32.42 8.31 -1.71
N TYR A 393 31.28 8.23 -1.00
CA TYR A 393 30.24 7.22 -1.25
C TYR A 393 29.50 7.42 -2.59
N ASP A 394 29.33 8.69 -3.01
CA ASP A 394 28.70 9.03 -4.29
C ASP A 394 29.63 8.81 -5.51
N LYS A 395 30.96 8.83 -5.31
CA LYS A 395 31.95 8.53 -6.37
C LYS A 395 32.07 7.02 -6.64
N GLU A 396 32.08 6.17 -5.61
CA GLU A 396 32.09 4.71 -5.80
C GLU A 396 30.81 4.20 -6.48
N SER A 397 29.66 4.86 -6.26
CA SER A 397 28.40 4.53 -6.96
C SER A 397 28.36 4.97 -8.44
N LEU A 398 29.23 5.89 -8.86
CA LEU A 398 29.30 6.39 -10.24
C LEU A 398 30.29 5.57 -11.08
N GLU A 399 31.41 5.14 -10.49
CA GLU A 399 32.41 4.29 -11.18
C GLU A 399 31.86 2.88 -11.48
N GLY A 400 31.00 2.33 -10.61
CA GLY A 400 30.29 1.07 -10.89
C GLY A 400 29.25 1.13 -12.02
N LYS A 401 28.76 2.34 -12.39
CA LYS A 401 27.80 2.53 -13.49
C LYS A 401 28.45 2.75 -14.84
N GLU A 402 29.70 3.19 -14.88
CA GLU A 402 30.44 3.35 -16.14
C GLU A 402 30.95 2.00 -16.68
N GLU A 403 31.27 1.03 -15.82
CA GLU A 403 31.68 -0.32 -16.23
C GLU A 403 30.51 -1.19 -16.75
N GLU A 404 29.28 -1.00 -16.26
CA GLU A 404 28.08 -1.63 -16.83
C GLU A 404 27.67 -1.03 -18.18
N SER A 405 27.94 0.26 -18.40
CA SER A 405 27.62 0.94 -19.66
C SER A 405 28.45 0.45 -20.87
N LYS A 406 29.66 -0.08 -20.61
CA LYS A 406 30.57 -0.62 -21.65
C LYS A 406 30.25 -2.06 -22.05
N LYS A 407 29.58 -2.84 -21.18
CA LYS A 407 29.11 -4.20 -21.52
C LYS A 407 27.74 -4.23 -22.22
N MET A 408 27.02 -3.11 -22.25
CA MET A 408 25.70 -2.96 -22.87
C MET A 408 25.74 -2.37 -24.29
N GLY A 409 26.93 -2.34 -24.92
CA GLY A 409 27.16 -1.85 -26.28
C GLY A 409 27.06 -2.92 -27.38
N GLU A 410 27.11 -4.21 -27.02
CA GLU A 410 27.19 -5.32 -27.99
C GLU A 410 25.86 -6.07 -28.18
N THR A 411 24.76 -5.64 -27.56
CA THR A 411 23.46 -6.34 -27.58
C THR A 411 22.33 -5.59 -28.31
N LYS A 412 22.62 -4.52 -29.06
CA LYS A 412 21.59 -3.64 -29.65
C LYS A 412 21.03 -4.03 -31.02
N GLU A 413 21.31 -5.23 -31.52
CA GLU A 413 20.76 -5.68 -32.81
C GLU A 413 19.66 -6.73 -32.68
N TYR A 414 19.38 -7.25 -31.47
CA TYR A 414 18.38 -8.30 -31.24
C TYR A 414 17.04 -7.84 -30.61
N ASP A 415 16.93 -6.59 -30.15
CA ASP A 415 15.74 -6.11 -29.40
C ASP A 415 14.74 -5.27 -30.23
N LYS A 416 14.95 -5.15 -31.55
CA LYS A 416 14.04 -4.36 -32.41
C LYS A 416 12.83 -5.16 -32.89
N GLU A 417 12.96 -6.48 -33.07
CA GLU A 417 11.86 -7.36 -33.51
C GLU A 417 10.89 -7.74 -32.37
N SER A 418 11.33 -7.69 -31.11
CA SER A 418 10.51 -8.05 -29.94
C SER A 418 9.60 -6.91 -29.45
N LEU A 419 9.93 -5.65 -29.76
CA LEU A 419 9.10 -4.48 -29.44
C LEU A 419 7.95 -4.26 -30.44
N GLU A 420 8.16 -4.62 -31.72
CA GLU A 420 7.11 -4.52 -32.75
C GLU A 420 5.99 -5.57 -32.52
N GLY A 421 6.33 -6.75 -31.98
CA GLY A 421 5.35 -7.79 -31.64
C GLY A 421 4.43 -7.44 -30.45
N MET A 422 4.92 -6.72 -29.42
CA MET A 422 4.10 -6.32 -28.27
C MET A 422 3.13 -5.18 -28.58
N GLU A 423 3.44 -4.31 -29.55
CA GLU A 423 2.53 -3.25 -29.99
C GLU A 423 1.37 -3.79 -30.86
N GLU A 424 1.61 -4.84 -31.64
CA GLU A 424 0.55 -5.53 -32.41
C GLU A 424 -0.37 -6.34 -31.49
N GLU A 425 0.17 -7.03 -30.48
CA GLU A 425 -0.64 -7.81 -29.54
C GLU A 425 -1.57 -6.92 -28.70
N ASN A 426 -1.10 -5.76 -28.25
CA ASN A 426 -1.91 -4.80 -27.49
C ASN A 426 -3.03 -4.15 -28.33
N LYS A 427 -2.78 -3.79 -29.60
CA LYS A 427 -3.83 -3.31 -30.51
C LYS A 427 -4.90 -4.37 -30.77
N THR A 428 -4.52 -5.64 -30.79
CA THR A 428 -5.46 -6.75 -31.02
C THR A 428 -6.35 -7.01 -29.79
N ILE A 429 -5.87 -6.65 -28.59
CA ILE A 429 -6.64 -6.75 -27.34
C ILE A 429 -7.65 -5.60 -27.24
N GLU A 430 -7.25 -4.36 -27.54
CA GLU A 430 -8.15 -3.19 -27.53
C GLU A 430 -9.33 -3.38 -28.51
N VAL A 431 -9.09 -3.86 -29.73
CA VAL A 431 -10.14 -4.13 -30.73
C VAL A 431 -11.08 -5.27 -30.30
N LYS A 432 -10.62 -6.22 -29.47
CA LYS A 432 -11.46 -7.30 -28.93
C LYS A 432 -12.34 -6.82 -27.77
N GLU A 433 -11.89 -5.83 -27.00
CA GLU A 433 -12.68 -5.22 -25.93
C GLU A 433 -13.78 -4.32 -26.50
N GLU A 434 -13.48 -3.50 -27.52
CA GLU A 434 -14.48 -2.66 -28.20
C GLU A 434 -15.60 -3.49 -28.86
N LYS A 435 -15.25 -4.62 -29.52
CA LYS A 435 -16.26 -5.52 -30.12
C LYS A 435 -17.16 -6.20 -29.07
N LYS A 436 -16.65 -6.46 -27.86
CA LYS A 436 -17.44 -7.01 -26.76
C LYS A 436 -18.39 -5.99 -26.15
N GLU A 437 -18.05 -4.70 -26.18
CA GLU A 437 -18.95 -3.63 -25.76
C GLU A 437 -20.06 -3.42 -26.80
N GLU A 438 -19.75 -3.41 -28.10
CA GLU A 438 -20.76 -3.31 -29.16
C GLU A 438 -21.75 -4.51 -29.18
N GLU A 439 -21.28 -5.73 -28.87
CA GLU A 439 -22.17 -6.90 -28.77
C GLU A 439 -23.12 -6.81 -27.58
N LYS A 440 -22.67 -6.22 -26.45
CA LYS A 440 -23.52 -5.99 -25.28
C LYS A 440 -24.59 -4.94 -25.53
N GLU A 441 -24.24 -3.82 -26.18
CA GLU A 441 -25.23 -2.80 -26.55
C GLU A 441 -26.30 -3.37 -27.50
N LYS A 442 -25.92 -4.20 -28.47
CA LYS A 442 -26.87 -4.88 -29.38
C LYS A 442 -27.78 -5.88 -28.67
N GLU A 443 -27.31 -6.49 -27.59
CA GLU A 443 -28.10 -7.43 -26.79
C GLU A 443 -29.09 -6.69 -25.87
N GLU A 444 -28.70 -5.52 -25.34
CA GLU A 444 -29.60 -4.64 -24.58
C GLU A 444 -30.69 -4.02 -25.47
N ASP A 445 -30.35 -3.57 -26.68
CA ASP A 445 -31.32 -3.05 -27.65
C ASP A 445 -32.34 -4.11 -28.12
N LYS A 446 -31.93 -5.38 -28.20
CA LYS A 446 -32.85 -6.49 -28.50
C LYS A 446 -33.83 -6.75 -27.36
N LYS A 447 -33.36 -6.68 -26.11
CA LYS A 447 -34.23 -6.87 -24.94
C LYS A 447 -35.26 -5.75 -24.81
N LEU A 448 -34.86 -4.51 -25.10
CA LEU A 448 -35.78 -3.37 -25.12
C LEU A 448 -36.88 -3.53 -26.19
N LYS A 449 -36.53 -4.03 -27.38
CA LYS A 449 -37.53 -4.32 -28.44
C LYS A 449 -38.48 -5.45 -28.08
N GLU A 450 -37.97 -6.52 -27.47
CA GLU A 450 -38.83 -7.62 -26.98
C GLU A 450 -39.78 -7.16 -25.86
N GLU A 451 -39.35 -6.23 -25.01
CA GLU A 451 -40.23 -5.63 -23.99
C GLU A 451 -41.31 -4.73 -24.61
N GLU A 452 -40.99 -3.93 -25.64
CA GLU A 452 -41.97 -3.10 -26.35
C GLU A 452 -43.00 -3.94 -27.11
N ASP A 453 -42.59 -5.04 -27.76
CA ASP A 453 -43.50 -5.91 -28.50
C ASP A 453 -44.44 -6.69 -27.56
N ASN A 454 -43.94 -7.14 -26.40
CA ASN A 454 -44.77 -7.75 -25.35
C ASN A 454 -45.78 -6.76 -24.73
N GLN A 455 -45.48 -5.47 -24.70
CA GLN A 455 -46.43 -4.45 -24.23
C GLN A 455 -47.56 -4.22 -25.25
N LYS A 456 -47.24 -4.24 -26.55
CA LYS A 456 -48.23 -4.10 -27.63
C LYS A 456 -49.18 -5.29 -27.68
N GLU A 457 -48.68 -6.52 -27.53
CA GLU A 457 -49.56 -7.71 -27.45
C GLU A 457 -50.54 -7.62 -26.28
N LYS A 458 -50.10 -7.12 -25.12
CA LYS A 458 -50.99 -6.92 -23.95
C LYS A 458 -52.00 -5.78 -24.13
N GLU A 459 -51.70 -4.78 -24.95
CA GLU A 459 -52.68 -3.76 -25.33
C GLU A 459 -53.72 -4.33 -26.29
N GLU A 460 -53.31 -5.10 -27.31
CA GLU A 460 -54.25 -5.74 -28.22
C GLU A 460 -55.15 -6.78 -27.52
N GLU A 461 -54.66 -7.50 -26.51
CA GLU A 461 -55.48 -8.40 -25.71
C GLU A 461 -56.53 -7.64 -24.88
N ARG A 462 -56.16 -6.49 -24.31
CA ARG A 462 -57.13 -5.63 -23.58
C ARG A 462 -58.20 -5.05 -24.48
N GLU A 463 -57.84 -4.60 -25.68
CA GLU A 463 -58.82 -4.09 -26.65
C GLU A 463 -59.81 -5.18 -27.09
N LYS A 464 -59.34 -6.43 -27.26
CA LYS A 464 -60.21 -7.57 -27.58
C LYS A 464 -61.13 -7.95 -26.41
N GLU A 465 -60.65 -7.88 -25.17
CA GLU A 465 -61.49 -8.08 -23.98
C GLU A 465 -62.57 -6.99 -23.82
N GLU A 466 -62.24 -5.74 -24.14
CA GLU A 466 -63.20 -4.64 -24.14
C GLU A 466 -64.26 -4.79 -25.24
N GLU A 467 -63.90 -5.22 -26.46
CA GLU A 467 -64.85 -5.53 -27.53
C GLU A 467 -65.80 -6.70 -27.19
N ILE A 468 -65.30 -7.75 -26.52
CA ILE A 468 -66.11 -8.89 -26.07
C ILE A 468 -67.07 -8.47 -24.94
N SER A 469 -66.70 -7.50 -24.12
CA SER A 469 -67.58 -6.95 -23.07
C SER A 469 -68.74 -6.12 -23.63
N LEU A 470 -68.53 -5.44 -24.76
CA LEU A 470 -69.54 -4.61 -25.43
C LEU A 470 -70.59 -5.43 -26.19
N TYR A 471 -70.29 -6.68 -26.56
CA TYR A 471 -71.23 -7.59 -27.22
C TYR A 471 -72.10 -8.42 -26.26
N ASN A 472 -71.80 -8.41 -24.96
CA ASN A 472 -72.51 -9.18 -23.92
C ASN A 472 -73.44 -8.32 -23.04
N ILE A 473 -73.78 -7.11 -23.50
CA ILE A 473 -74.84 -6.23 -22.97
C ILE A 473 -75.91 -6.10 -24.06
#